data_AF-A0A1V5PG16-F1
#
_entry.id   AF-A0A1V5PG16-F1
#
_cell.length_a   1.000
_cell.length_b   1.000
_cell.length_c   1.000
_cell.angle_alpha   90.00
_cell.angle_beta   90.00
_cell.angle_gamma   90.00
#
_symmetry.space_group_name_H-M   'P 1'
#
loop_
_entity.id
_entity.type
_entity.pdbx_description
1 polymer ?
#
loop_
_entity_poly.entity_id
_entity_poly.type
_entity_poly.pdbx_seq_one_letter_code
_entity_poly.pdbx_strand_id
1 'polypeptide(L)'
;MINILNYWSNISAYNLGSHERIFQNTNTIKNPSGNQKTSSNLPNIYYIILDGYARSDIHKEIYKYDNSELINYLKEKKFYIASKSRSNYCYTNLSLPSSLNFMYLDDIISNTDNQFYKTNIINYHRENNRVFRFLKTLGYKTIIFYTGNTSVERINSDIILCPMMPINEFQWSLISYTPLEEIIGKHLFSLENLHRHRVLYCFDNIPDTTDMKSPFIVFAHILCPHPPFVFGENGEKVNNVKINFFDATLYRDEAHETQEEYIEKYRNQSKFTSKKIIKTIDDILTRSNTLPIIIIQADHGSGAFFDETSLENANLKERFSILNAYYFPNNNYKHLYDTITPVNSFRVIFNTYFNCQYKLLKDKNYYSTTKDIFNFIDVTDKIDNKKTTVELQSPEVYWK
;
A
#
# COMPACT_ATOMS: atom_id res chain seq x y z
N MET A 1 27.50 -17.95 21.47
CA MET A 1 27.00 -17.03 20.42
C MET A 1 25.80 -17.57 19.63
N ILE A 2 25.55 -18.88 19.53
CA ILE A 2 24.35 -19.43 18.84
C ILE A 2 23.11 -19.56 19.75
N ASN A 3 23.24 -19.45 21.08
CA ASN A 3 22.13 -19.70 22.02
C ASN A 3 21.38 -18.46 22.56
N ILE A 4 21.75 -17.24 22.18
CA ILE A 4 21.00 -16.04 22.64
C ILE A 4 19.80 -15.76 21.73
N LEU A 5 19.86 -16.08 20.43
CA LEU A 5 18.74 -15.91 19.50
C LEU A 5 17.58 -16.89 19.76
N ASN A 6 17.87 -18.10 20.26
CA ASN A 6 16.84 -19.09 20.60
C ASN A 6 16.10 -18.81 21.92
N TYR A 7 16.59 -17.88 22.75
CA TYR A 7 15.90 -17.50 23.99
C TYR A 7 14.82 -16.44 23.78
N TRP A 8 14.83 -15.74 22.64
CA TRP A 8 13.87 -14.67 22.34
C TRP A 8 12.58 -15.16 21.67
N SER A 9 12.56 -16.40 21.18
CA SER A 9 11.36 -17.02 20.58
C SER A 9 10.35 -17.57 21.62
N ASN A 10 10.73 -17.67 22.90
CA ASN A 10 9.91 -18.32 23.94
C ASN A 10 9.24 -17.38 24.97
N ILE A 11 9.34 -16.05 24.83
CA ILE A 11 8.63 -15.09 25.71
C ILE A 11 7.37 -14.57 24.99
N SER A 12 6.60 -15.51 24.44
CA SER A 12 5.34 -15.28 23.73
C SER A 12 4.17 -15.57 24.66
N ALA A 13 4.05 -14.84 25.77
CA ALA A 13 2.84 -14.83 26.59
C ALA A 13 2.84 -13.56 27.45
N TYR A 14 1.68 -12.92 27.54
CA TYR A 14 1.36 -11.76 28.38
C TYR A 14 1.66 -10.38 27.81
N ASN A 15 0.70 -9.88 27.03
CA ASN A 15 0.15 -8.55 27.29
C ASN A 15 -1.36 -8.55 26.94
N LEU A 16 -2.17 -8.80 27.96
CA LEU A 16 -3.62 -8.62 27.95
C LEU A 16 -3.94 -7.26 28.55
N GLY A 17 -4.67 -6.43 27.82
CA GLY A 17 -5.41 -5.31 28.39
C GLY A 17 -5.27 -4.01 27.61
N SER A 18 -6.26 -3.68 26.79
CA SER A 18 -6.60 -2.27 26.56
C SER A 18 -8.12 -2.12 26.50
N HIS A 19 -8.62 -1.15 27.26
CA HIS A 19 -10.04 -0.93 27.56
C HIS A 19 -10.81 -0.40 26.35
N GLU A 20 -12.04 -0.91 26.20
CA GLU A 20 -13.04 -0.43 25.23
C GLU A 20 -13.45 1.02 25.53
N ARG A 21 -13.40 1.88 24.51
CA ARG A 21 -14.18 3.12 24.46
C ARG A 21 -15.14 3.05 23.29
N ILE A 22 -16.42 2.90 23.60
CA ILE A 22 -17.52 2.92 22.63
C ILE A 22 -17.92 4.38 22.41
N PHE A 23 -17.75 4.88 21.18
CA PHE A 23 -18.42 6.09 20.70
C PHE A 23 -19.46 5.69 19.65
N GLN A 24 -20.73 5.95 19.96
CA GLN A 24 -21.83 5.86 19.00
C GLN A 24 -21.77 7.07 18.07
N ASN A 25 -21.68 6.86 16.76
CA ASN A 25 -22.05 7.89 15.81
C ASN A 25 -22.91 7.32 14.68
N THR A 26 -24.03 7.98 14.47
CA THR A 26 -25.21 7.56 13.72
C THR A 26 -25.03 7.82 12.23
N ASN A 27 -24.54 6.83 11.51
CA ASN A 27 -24.94 6.62 10.13
C ASN A 27 -25.55 5.23 10.09
N THR A 28 -26.83 5.14 9.73
CA THR A 28 -27.59 3.89 9.68
C THR A 28 -26.91 2.89 8.73
N ILE A 29 -26.03 2.06 9.30
CA ILE A 29 -25.63 0.79 8.73
C ILE A 29 -26.90 -0.05 8.77
N LYS A 30 -27.52 -0.28 7.60
CA LYS A 30 -28.54 -1.33 7.51
C LYS A 30 -27.84 -2.63 7.86
N ASN A 31 -28.05 -3.12 9.08
CA ASN A 31 -27.68 -4.47 9.47
C ASN A 31 -28.27 -5.43 8.41
N PRO A 32 -27.48 -6.31 7.80
CA PRO A 32 -28.02 -7.29 6.88
C PRO A 32 -28.96 -8.22 7.66
N SER A 33 -30.26 -8.02 7.47
CA SER A 33 -31.29 -8.97 7.84
C SER A 33 -31.21 -10.13 6.85
N GLY A 34 -30.50 -11.20 7.21
CA GLY A 34 -30.45 -12.43 6.42
C GLY A 34 -29.30 -13.33 6.83
N ASN A 35 -29.66 -14.51 7.38
CA ASN A 35 -28.82 -15.66 7.72
C ASN A 35 -27.36 -15.35 8.08
N GLN A 36 -27.07 -15.33 9.38
CA GLN A 36 -25.72 -15.41 9.93
C GLN A 36 -24.99 -16.59 9.26
N LYS A 37 -24.11 -16.30 8.30
CA LYS A 37 -23.10 -17.27 7.90
C LYS A 37 -22.36 -17.65 9.18
N THR A 38 -22.34 -18.93 9.51
CA THR A 38 -21.48 -19.43 10.58
C THR A 38 -20.04 -18.96 10.30
N SER A 39 -19.29 -18.60 11.35
CA SER A 39 -17.93 -18.07 11.24
C SER A 39 -16.99 -18.93 10.39
N SER A 40 -17.31 -20.21 10.21
CA SER A 40 -16.58 -21.18 9.37
C SER A 40 -16.59 -20.90 7.86
N ASN A 41 -17.45 -20.03 7.34
CA ASN A 41 -17.63 -19.82 5.88
C ASN A 41 -17.28 -18.40 5.40
N LEU A 42 -16.66 -17.57 6.23
CA LEU A 42 -16.26 -16.21 5.86
C LEU A 42 -14.83 -16.24 5.26
N PRO A 43 -14.62 -15.74 4.02
CA PRO A 43 -13.30 -15.76 3.41
C PRO A 43 -12.38 -14.75 4.09
N ASN A 44 -11.13 -15.15 4.35
CA ASN A 44 -10.09 -14.20 4.76
C ASN A 44 -9.85 -13.18 3.65
N ILE A 45 -9.47 -11.97 4.02
CA ILE A 45 -9.27 -10.86 3.08
C ILE A 45 -7.82 -10.40 3.17
N TYR A 46 -7.10 -10.39 2.05
CA TYR A 46 -5.79 -9.78 1.92
C TYR A 46 -5.91 -8.54 1.06
N TYR A 47 -5.67 -7.37 1.66
CA TYR A 47 -5.53 -6.11 0.95
C TYR A 47 -4.06 -5.69 0.98
N ILE A 48 -3.35 -6.03 -0.09
CA ILE A 48 -1.91 -5.79 -0.24
C ILE A 48 -1.73 -4.57 -1.12
N ILE A 49 -1.16 -3.51 -0.54
CA ILE A 49 -0.84 -2.27 -1.22
C ILE A 49 0.65 -2.24 -1.58
N LEU A 50 0.95 -1.96 -2.84
CA LEU A 50 2.30 -1.73 -3.34
C LEU A 50 2.49 -0.25 -3.62
N ASP A 51 3.28 0.42 -2.78
CA ASP A 51 3.47 1.86 -2.82
C ASP A 51 4.12 2.29 -4.15
N GLY A 52 3.36 3.02 -4.96
CA GLY A 52 3.82 3.54 -6.26
C GLY A 52 3.94 2.52 -7.41
N TYR A 53 3.43 1.28 -7.29
CA TYR A 53 3.58 0.26 -8.34
C TYR A 53 2.73 0.59 -9.60
N ALA A 54 3.43 0.90 -10.68
CA ALA A 54 2.86 1.28 -11.97
C ALA A 54 2.06 0.17 -12.68
N ARG A 55 1.09 0.58 -13.49
CA ARG A 55 0.39 -0.30 -14.43
C ARG A 55 1.35 -0.80 -15.54
N SER A 56 1.04 -1.96 -16.12
CA SER A 56 1.90 -2.61 -17.13
C SER A 56 2.25 -1.76 -18.34
N ASP A 57 1.34 -0.91 -18.83
CA ASP A 57 1.62 0.01 -19.94
C ASP A 57 2.66 1.06 -19.54
N ILE A 58 2.55 1.64 -18.33
CA ILE A 58 3.53 2.58 -17.79
C ILE A 58 4.90 1.91 -17.55
N HIS A 59 4.91 0.69 -17.00
CA HIS A 59 6.17 -0.07 -16.85
C HIS A 59 6.88 -0.26 -18.19
N LYS A 60 6.14 -0.59 -19.25
CA LYS A 60 6.71 -0.80 -20.58
C LYS A 60 7.13 0.52 -21.24
N GLU A 61 6.25 1.52 -21.22
CA GLU A 61 6.43 2.81 -21.92
C GLU A 61 7.55 3.65 -21.29
N ILE A 62 7.51 3.85 -19.97
CA ILE A 62 8.40 4.74 -19.21
C ILE A 62 9.62 3.97 -18.71
N TYR A 63 9.38 2.86 -18.01
CA TYR A 63 10.45 2.16 -17.30
C TYR A 63 11.14 1.08 -18.13
N LYS A 64 10.75 0.86 -19.39
CA LYS A 64 11.30 -0.20 -20.26
C LYS A 64 11.35 -1.56 -19.55
N TYR A 65 10.35 -1.83 -18.71
CA TYR A 65 10.17 -3.06 -17.96
C TYR A 65 8.98 -3.82 -18.51
N ASP A 66 9.22 -5.03 -19.03
CA ASP A 66 8.14 -5.98 -19.32
C ASP A 66 7.79 -6.78 -18.06
N ASN A 67 6.66 -6.46 -17.44
CA ASN A 67 6.13 -7.18 -16.28
C ASN A 67 5.18 -8.33 -16.66
N SER A 68 5.26 -8.83 -17.91
CA SER A 68 4.41 -9.92 -18.41
C SER A 68 4.45 -11.19 -17.56
N GLU A 69 5.58 -11.50 -16.90
CA GLU A 69 5.69 -12.62 -15.94
C GLU A 69 4.63 -12.52 -14.83
N LEU A 70 4.56 -11.37 -14.13
CA LEU A 70 3.58 -11.14 -13.07
C LEU A 70 2.14 -11.16 -13.63
N ILE A 71 1.91 -10.52 -14.78
CA ILE A 71 0.58 -10.43 -15.38
C ILE A 71 0.07 -11.80 -15.83
N ASN A 72 0.92 -12.63 -16.43
CA ASN A 72 0.57 -13.98 -16.85
C ASN A 72 0.34 -14.87 -15.63
N TYR A 73 1.20 -14.79 -14.62
CA TYR A 73 0.99 -15.48 -13.34
C TYR A 73 -0.37 -15.15 -12.71
N LEU A 74 -0.73 -13.85 -12.62
CA LEU A 74 -2.02 -13.43 -12.06
C LEU A 74 -3.20 -14.00 -12.86
N LYS A 75 -3.11 -14.02 -14.20
CA LYS A 75 -4.13 -14.64 -15.07
C LYS A 75 -4.24 -16.15 -14.84
N GLU A 76 -3.11 -16.85 -14.74
CA GLU A 76 -3.07 -18.29 -14.46
C GLU A 76 -3.71 -18.63 -13.11
N LYS A 77 -3.50 -17.77 -12.11
CA LYS A 77 -4.17 -17.86 -10.79
C LYS A 77 -5.61 -17.33 -10.79
N LYS A 78 -6.18 -17.02 -11.97
CA LYS A 78 -7.56 -16.56 -12.16
C LYS A 78 -7.89 -15.22 -11.48
N PHE A 79 -6.90 -14.34 -11.27
CA PHE A 79 -7.18 -12.97 -10.87
C PHE A 79 -7.89 -12.22 -12.01
N TYR A 80 -8.84 -11.36 -11.66
CA TYR A 80 -9.28 -10.28 -12.53
C TYR A 80 -8.28 -9.13 -12.46
N ILE A 81 -7.71 -8.75 -13.59
CA ILE A 81 -6.74 -7.66 -13.69
C ILE A 81 -7.43 -6.46 -14.33
N ALA A 82 -7.62 -5.38 -13.58
CA ALA A 82 -8.20 -4.15 -14.08
C ALA A 82 -7.17 -3.38 -14.92
N SER A 83 -7.06 -3.77 -16.19
CA SER A 83 -6.00 -3.34 -17.12
C SER A 83 -5.97 -1.84 -17.44
N LYS A 84 -7.00 -1.08 -17.03
CA LYS A 84 -7.13 0.37 -17.19
C LYS A 84 -7.38 1.09 -15.87
N SER A 85 -7.14 0.42 -14.73
CA SER A 85 -7.35 0.98 -13.40
C SER A 85 -6.51 2.23 -13.16
N ARG A 86 -7.06 3.11 -12.31
CA ARG A 86 -6.40 4.33 -11.85
C ARG A 86 -6.59 4.54 -10.35
N SER A 87 -5.64 5.20 -9.68
CA SER A 87 -5.85 5.65 -8.30
C SER A 87 -6.85 6.82 -8.26
N ASN A 88 -7.56 7.01 -7.15
CA ASN A 88 -8.47 8.15 -7.01
C ASN A 88 -7.73 9.46 -6.66
N TYR A 89 -6.56 9.34 -6.03
CA TYR A 89 -5.71 10.45 -5.59
C TYR A 89 -4.25 10.14 -5.91
N CYS A 90 -3.42 11.19 -6.05
CA CYS A 90 -2.01 11.07 -6.44
C CYS A 90 -1.03 10.86 -5.27
N TYR A 91 -1.49 10.76 -4.02
CA TYR A 91 -0.64 10.58 -2.84
C TYR A 91 -1.21 9.53 -1.88
N THR A 92 -0.35 8.74 -1.25
CA THR A 92 -0.68 7.68 -0.28
C THR A 92 -1.61 8.16 0.82
N ASN A 93 -1.30 9.34 1.39
CA ASN A 93 -2.04 9.93 2.50
C ASN A 93 -3.48 10.35 2.12
N LEU A 94 -3.80 10.39 0.82
CA LEU A 94 -5.14 10.64 0.30
C LEU A 94 -5.80 9.37 -0.27
N SER A 95 -5.03 8.57 -1.02
CA SER A 95 -5.54 7.38 -1.70
C SER A 95 -5.99 6.29 -0.72
N LEU A 96 -5.22 6.05 0.36
CA LEU A 96 -5.55 5.06 1.39
C LEU A 96 -6.84 5.39 2.16
N PRO A 97 -7.00 6.59 2.77
CA PRO A 97 -8.27 6.92 3.43
C PRO A 97 -9.46 6.89 2.46
N SER A 98 -9.27 7.25 1.19
CA SER A 98 -10.32 7.14 0.16
C SER A 98 -10.75 5.68 -0.06
N SER A 99 -9.79 4.77 -0.33
CA SER A 99 -10.09 3.36 -0.63
C SER A 99 -10.64 2.60 0.59
N LEU A 100 -10.06 2.82 1.78
CA LEU A 100 -10.49 2.20 3.03
C LEU A 100 -11.85 2.71 3.54
N ASN A 101 -12.36 3.82 2.97
CA ASN A 101 -13.68 4.35 3.28
C ASN A 101 -14.64 4.33 2.08
N PHE A 102 -14.21 3.79 0.93
CA PHE A 102 -14.99 3.69 -0.31
C PHE A 102 -15.73 4.99 -0.68
N MET A 103 -15.08 6.13 -0.48
CA MET A 103 -15.63 7.48 -0.72
C MET A 103 -14.55 8.45 -1.21
N TYR A 104 -14.99 9.56 -1.81
CA TYR A 104 -14.12 10.68 -2.13
C TYR A 104 -13.90 11.57 -0.89
N LEU A 105 -12.73 12.18 -0.81
CA LEU A 105 -12.31 13.01 0.32
C LEU A 105 -12.98 14.38 0.35
N ASP A 106 -13.46 14.89 -0.79
CA ASP A 106 -14.29 16.11 -0.86
C ASP A 106 -15.49 16.03 0.11
N ASP A 107 -16.14 14.86 0.15
CA ASP A 107 -17.29 14.59 1.02
C ASP A 107 -16.91 14.63 2.52
N ILE A 108 -15.62 14.47 2.83
CA ILE A 108 -15.10 14.40 4.19
C ILE A 108 -14.65 15.78 4.69
N ILE A 109 -13.98 16.56 3.84
CA ILE A 109 -13.24 17.77 4.25
C ILE A 109 -13.93 19.09 3.89
N SER A 110 -15.06 19.04 3.20
CA SER A 110 -15.79 20.22 2.69
C SER A 110 -16.27 21.23 3.76
N ASN A 111 -16.29 20.86 5.04
CA ASN A 111 -16.83 21.69 6.12
C ASN A 111 -15.82 22.64 6.77
N THR A 112 -14.57 22.71 6.30
CA THR A 112 -13.55 23.60 6.86
C THR A 112 -12.50 23.98 5.83
N ASP A 113 -12.07 25.24 5.80
CA ASP A 113 -10.97 25.69 4.93
C ASP A 113 -9.60 25.55 5.60
N ASN A 114 -9.56 25.20 6.88
CA ASN A 114 -8.33 25.12 7.65
C ASN A 114 -7.59 23.80 7.38
N GLN A 115 -6.38 23.92 6.83
CA GLN A 115 -5.51 22.79 6.44
C GLN A 115 -5.19 21.84 7.61
N PHE A 116 -4.98 22.36 8.83
CA PHE A 116 -4.71 21.52 10.00
C PHE A 116 -5.92 20.65 10.37
N TYR A 117 -7.13 21.23 10.35
CA TYR A 117 -8.35 20.46 10.58
C TYR A 117 -8.58 19.42 9.46
N LYS A 118 -8.39 19.79 8.19
CA LYS A 118 -8.46 18.83 7.06
C LYS A 118 -7.52 17.64 7.26
N THR A 119 -6.25 17.89 7.61
CA THR A 119 -5.27 16.83 7.92
C THR A 119 -5.75 15.92 9.04
N ASN A 120 -6.26 16.49 10.15
CA ASN A 120 -6.74 15.68 11.27
C ASN A 120 -7.96 14.84 10.91
N ILE A 121 -8.89 15.37 10.11
CA ILE A 121 -10.05 14.63 9.63
C ILE A 121 -9.60 13.47 8.73
N ILE A 122 -8.71 13.71 7.76
CA ILE A 122 -8.18 12.66 6.88
C ILE A 122 -7.45 11.57 7.67
N ASN A 123 -6.59 11.97 8.62
CA ASN A 123 -5.92 11.04 9.52
C ASN A 123 -6.93 10.21 10.33
N TYR A 124 -7.94 10.85 10.91
CA TYR A 124 -9.00 10.16 11.64
C TYR A 124 -9.73 9.13 10.79
N HIS A 125 -10.04 9.46 9.53
CA HIS A 125 -10.71 8.56 8.59
C HIS A 125 -9.82 7.40 8.12
N ARG A 126 -8.50 7.59 8.00
CA ARG A 126 -7.55 6.51 7.76
C ARG A 126 -7.50 5.58 8.97
N GLU A 127 -7.34 6.16 10.17
CA GLU A 127 -7.19 5.43 11.42
C GLU A 127 -8.44 4.63 11.78
N ASN A 128 -9.63 5.24 11.61
CA ASN A 128 -10.94 4.69 11.97
C ASN A 128 -11.78 4.37 10.72
N ASN A 129 -11.17 3.68 9.76
CA ASN A 129 -11.76 3.46 8.46
C ASN A 129 -13.02 2.57 8.47
N ARG A 130 -13.87 2.73 7.46
CA ARG A 130 -15.16 2.02 7.36
C ARG A 130 -15.01 0.53 7.05
N VAL A 131 -13.99 0.14 6.28
CA VAL A 131 -13.74 -1.28 5.94
C VAL A 131 -13.49 -2.09 7.21
N PHE A 132 -12.57 -1.65 8.06
CA PHE A 132 -12.23 -2.34 9.31
C PHE A 132 -13.40 -2.33 10.28
N ARG A 133 -14.07 -1.18 10.44
CA ARG A 133 -15.26 -1.09 11.30
C ARG A 133 -16.35 -2.07 10.86
N PHE A 134 -16.65 -2.13 9.56
CA PHE A 134 -17.64 -3.05 9.03
C PHE A 134 -17.23 -4.51 9.27
N LEU A 135 -16.01 -4.90 8.91
CA LEU A 135 -15.54 -6.28 9.08
C LEU A 135 -15.49 -6.71 10.56
N LYS A 136 -15.11 -5.82 11.48
CA LYS A 136 -15.17 -6.08 12.93
C LYS A 136 -16.58 -6.43 13.39
N THR A 137 -17.63 -5.82 12.83
CA THR A 137 -19.04 -6.20 13.14
C THR A 137 -19.39 -7.63 12.73
N LEU A 138 -18.64 -8.21 11.80
CA LEU A 138 -18.78 -9.60 11.33
C LEU A 138 -17.82 -10.56 12.04
N GLY A 139 -17.11 -10.10 13.08
CA GLY A 139 -16.17 -10.91 13.85
C GLY A 139 -14.78 -11.04 13.22
N TYR A 140 -14.45 -10.25 12.20
CA TYR A 140 -13.11 -10.27 11.62
C TYR A 140 -12.08 -9.70 12.59
N LYS A 141 -10.90 -10.33 12.65
CA LYS A 141 -9.68 -9.72 13.16
C LYS A 141 -9.04 -8.83 12.10
N THR A 142 -8.57 -7.67 12.52
CA THR A 142 -7.91 -6.69 11.66
C THR A 142 -6.41 -6.69 11.92
N ILE A 143 -5.63 -6.89 10.87
CA ILE A 143 -4.18 -7.09 10.94
C ILE A 143 -3.52 -6.06 10.04
N ILE A 144 -2.54 -5.34 10.58
CA ILE A 144 -1.66 -4.45 9.80
C ILE A 144 -0.20 -4.83 10.00
N PHE A 145 0.66 -4.29 9.14
CA PHE A 145 2.11 -4.45 9.24
C PHE A 145 2.78 -3.12 9.62
N TYR A 146 3.82 -3.23 10.46
CA TYR A 146 4.75 -2.15 10.73
C TYR A 146 5.71 -1.99 9.55
N THR A 147 5.58 -0.88 8.82
CA THR A 147 6.15 -0.73 7.48
C THR A 147 7.13 0.44 7.39
N GLY A 148 7.24 1.24 8.45
CA GLY A 148 7.99 2.49 8.49
C GLY A 148 7.17 3.71 8.11
N ASN A 149 5.92 3.53 7.64
CA ASN A 149 4.98 4.62 7.41
C ASN A 149 4.10 4.81 8.66
N THR A 150 4.49 5.78 9.49
CA THR A 150 3.81 6.08 10.77
C THR A 150 2.33 6.39 10.60
N SER A 151 1.92 6.91 9.43
CA SER A 151 0.52 7.24 9.17
C SER A 151 -0.34 5.97 9.04
N VAL A 152 0.20 4.90 8.46
CA VAL A 152 -0.45 3.58 8.32
C VAL A 152 -0.41 2.80 9.63
N GLU A 153 0.67 2.91 10.39
CA GLU A 153 0.86 2.22 11.68
C GLU A 153 -0.12 2.68 12.77
N ARG A 154 -0.80 3.81 12.58
CA ARG A 154 -1.85 4.33 13.48
C ARG A 154 -3.25 3.79 13.16
N ILE A 155 -3.41 2.96 12.11
CA ILE A 155 -4.69 2.34 11.80
C ILE A 155 -5.18 1.50 13.00
N ASN A 156 -6.45 1.67 13.38
CA ASN A 156 -7.06 0.98 14.50
C ASN A 156 -7.31 -0.51 14.18
N SER A 157 -6.25 -1.30 14.32
CA SER A 157 -6.20 -2.74 14.10
C SER A 157 -6.15 -3.53 15.41
N ASP A 158 -6.54 -4.79 15.36
CA ASP A 158 -6.45 -5.70 16.51
C ASP A 158 -5.04 -6.29 16.66
N ILE A 159 -4.30 -6.45 15.56
CA ILE A 159 -2.96 -7.03 15.51
C ILE A 159 -2.07 -6.17 14.61
N ILE A 160 -0.87 -5.85 15.11
CA ILE A 160 0.20 -5.20 14.34
C ILE A 160 1.37 -6.17 14.29
N LEU A 161 1.72 -6.64 13.09
CA LEU A 161 2.89 -7.48 12.85
C LEU A 161 4.11 -6.60 12.61
N CYS A 162 5.19 -6.82 13.38
CA CYS A 162 6.38 -5.98 13.34
C CYS A 162 7.65 -6.82 13.19
N PRO A 163 8.58 -6.46 12.28
CA PRO A 163 9.83 -7.19 12.07
C PRO A 163 10.77 -7.18 13.29
N MET A 164 10.67 -6.17 14.13
CA MET A 164 11.48 -6.03 15.33
C MET A 164 10.57 -5.98 16.54
N MET A 165 10.94 -6.72 17.59
CA MET A 165 10.41 -6.40 18.90
C MET A 165 10.77 -4.95 19.21
N PRO A 166 9.82 -4.12 19.67
CA PRO A 166 10.13 -2.76 20.08
C PRO A 166 11.21 -2.82 21.16
N ILE A 167 12.41 -2.32 20.84
CA ILE A 167 13.49 -2.17 21.80
C ILE A 167 13.14 -0.98 22.67
N ASN A 168 12.91 -1.22 23.96
CA ASN A 168 12.63 -0.12 24.89
C ASN A 168 13.92 0.63 25.25
N GLU A 169 13.79 1.82 25.85
CA GLU A 169 14.93 2.68 26.19
C GLU A 169 16.00 1.98 27.04
N PHE A 170 15.58 1.09 27.94
CA PHE A 170 16.49 0.31 28.79
C PHE A 170 17.30 -0.71 27.98
N GLN A 171 16.65 -1.45 27.08
CA GLN A 171 17.31 -2.40 26.19
C GLN A 171 18.23 -1.70 25.20
N TRP A 172 17.83 -0.53 24.69
CA TRP A 172 18.67 0.29 23.83
C TRP A 172 19.92 0.77 24.57
N SER A 173 19.74 1.29 25.79
CA SER A 173 20.84 1.68 26.68
C SER A 173 21.82 0.53 26.89
N LEU A 174 21.33 -0.68 27.21
CA LEU A 174 22.16 -1.88 27.32
C LEU A 174 22.97 -2.18 26.06
N ILE A 175 22.38 -2.05 24.86
CA ILE A 175 23.08 -2.27 23.59
C ILE A 175 24.16 -1.20 23.40
N SER A 176 23.82 0.08 23.61
CA SER A 176 24.72 1.24 23.47
C SER A 176 25.89 1.23 24.46
N TYR A 177 25.78 0.56 25.60
CA TYR A 177 26.89 0.39 26.55
C TYR A 177 27.77 -0.83 26.28
N THR A 178 27.60 -1.52 25.15
CA THR A 178 28.41 -2.69 24.77
C THR A 178 29.07 -2.50 23.40
N PRO A 179 30.17 -3.23 23.10
CA PRO A 179 30.73 -3.29 21.75
C PRO A 179 29.75 -3.80 20.68
N LEU A 180 28.59 -4.34 21.08
CA LEU A 180 27.52 -4.72 20.17
C LEU A 180 26.93 -3.51 19.45
N GLU A 181 26.99 -2.29 19.98
CA GLU A 181 26.56 -1.11 19.23
C GLU A 181 27.39 -0.91 17.95
N GLU A 182 28.68 -1.20 17.99
CA GLU A 182 29.53 -1.02 16.81
C GLU A 182 29.29 -2.12 15.75
N ILE A 183 28.96 -3.33 16.17
CA ILE A 183 28.74 -4.49 15.31
C ILE A 183 27.28 -4.57 14.82
N ILE A 184 26.32 -4.38 15.73
CA ILE A 184 24.87 -4.46 15.52
C ILE A 184 24.31 -3.08 15.15
N GLY A 185 24.65 -2.02 15.89
CA GLY A 185 24.21 -0.63 15.67
C GLY A 185 24.44 -0.14 14.24
N LYS A 186 25.69 -0.17 13.77
CA LYS A 186 26.06 0.39 12.46
C LYS A 186 25.51 -0.40 11.26
N HIS A 187 25.35 -1.72 11.37
CA HIS A 187 24.96 -2.58 10.24
C HIS A 187 23.50 -3.05 10.26
N LEU A 188 22.89 -3.33 11.42
CA LEU A 188 21.49 -3.76 11.51
C LEU A 188 20.53 -2.57 11.63
N PHE A 189 20.94 -1.46 12.24
CA PHE A 189 20.09 -0.28 12.44
C PHE A 189 20.34 0.85 11.44
N SER A 190 21.12 0.62 10.37
CA SER A 190 21.13 1.61 9.29
C SER A 190 19.71 1.74 8.72
N LEU A 191 19.28 2.97 8.43
CA LEU A 191 17.92 3.23 7.96
C LEU A 191 17.59 2.42 6.69
N GLU A 192 18.58 2.23 5.82
CA GLU A 192 18.50 1.37 4.63
C GLU A 192 18.17 -0.09 4.99
N ASN A 193 18.92 -0.69 5.93
CA ASN A 193 18.72 -2.08 6.31
C ASN A 193 17.40 -2.27 7.07
N LEU A 194 17.01 -1.30 7.90
CA LEU A 194 15.70 -1.29 8.57
C LEU A 194 14.55 -1.23 7.56
N HIS A 195 14.66 -0.36 6.55
CA HIS A 195 13.66 -0.27 5.49
C HIS A 195 13.58 -1.56 4.67
N ARG A 196 14.73 -2.11 4.22
CA ARG A 196 14.78 -3.42 3.54
C ARG A 196 14.14 -4.51 4.38
N HIS A 197 14.47 -4.58 5.66
CA HIS A 197 13.96 -5.60 6.57
C HIS A 197 12.44 -5.50 6.75
N ARG A 198 11.88 -4.28 6.86
CA ARG A 198 10.43 -4.07 6.90
C ARG A 198 9.71 -4.54 5.64
N VAL A 199 10.25 -4.23 4.46
CA VAL A 199 9.68 -4.69 3.17
C VAL A 199 9.71 -6.22 3.08
N LEU A 200 10.86 -6.84 3.36
CA LEU A 200 11.01 -8.30 3.32
C LEU A 200 10.07 -8.99 4.33
N TYR A 201 10.02 -8.46 5.56
CA TYR A 201 9.17 -9.00 6.60
C TYR A 201 7.70 -9.03 6.20
N CYS A 202 7.18 -7.96 5.57
CA CYS A 202 5.81 -7.96 5.07
C CYS A 202 5.57 -9.12 4.10
N PHE A 203 6.40 -9.26 3.06
CA PHE A 203 6.24 -10.33 2.08
C PHE A 203 6.35 -11.73 2.68
N ASP A 204 7.28 -11.92 3.62
CA ASP A 204 7.58 -13.22 4.20
C ASP A 204 6.54 -13.63 5.27
N ASN A 205 5.87 -12.67 5.95
CA ASN A 205 4.97 -12.96 7.08
C ASN A 205 3.48 -12.74 6.77
N ILE A 206 3.09 -12.11 5.64
CA ILE A 206 1.68 -12.09 5.21
C ILE A 206 1.08 -13.51 5.18
N PRO A 207 1.74 -14.54 4.59
CA PRO A 207 1.20 -15.89 4.56
C PRO A 207 1.06 -16.53 5.94
N ASP A 208 1.80 -16.10 6.97
CA ASP A 208 1.69 -16.67 8.32
C ASP A 208 0.35 -16.41 8.99
N THR A 209 -0.39 -15.40 8.51
CA THR A 209 -1.74 -15.12 8.99
C THR A 209 -2.74 -16.22 8.63
N THR A 210 -2.44 -17.13 7.68
CA THR A 210 -3.32 -18.26 7.31
C THR A 210 -3.64 -19.19 8.46
N ASP A 211 -2.79 -19.22 9.49
CA ASP A 211 -2.90 -20.13 10.61
C ASP A 211 -3.92 -19.64 11.67
N MET A 212 -4.45 -18.42 11.48
CA MET A 212 -5.46 -17.85 12.35
C MET A 212 -6.83 -18.52 12.18
N LYS A 213 -7.47 -18.83 13.32
CA LYS A 213 -8.78 -19.51 13.35
C LYS A 213 -9.98 -18.61 13.12
N SER A 214 -9.86 -17.32 13.47
CA SER A 214 -10.93 -16.34 13.25
C SER A 214 -10.82 -15.77 11.84
N PRO A 215 -11.94 -15.40 11.17
CA PRO A 215 -11.85 -14.67 9.91
C PRO A 215 -11.04 -13.39 10.11
N PHE A 216 -10.25 -13.01 9.11
CA PHE A 216 -9.39 -11.83 9.23
C PHE A 216 -9.29 -11.02 7.96
N ILE A 217 -8.91 -9.75 8.14
CA ILE A 217 -8.43 -8.88 7.08
C ILE A 217 -6.99 -8.48 7.39
N VAL A 218 -6.10 -8.77 6.44
CA VAL A 218 -4.76 -8.22 6.38
C VAL A 218 -4.78 -6.96 5.53
N PHE A 219 -4.27 -5.86 6.07
CA PHE A 219 -3.90 -4.68 5.31
C PHE A 219 -2.38 -4.49 5.37
N ALA A 220 -1.70 -4.76 4.26
CA ALA A 220 -0.24 -4.64 4.18
C ALA A 220 0.12 -3.50 3.22
N HIS A 221 0.59 -2.38 3.78
CA HIS A 221 1.12 -1.26 3.00
C HIS A 221 2.62 -1.42 2.78
N ILE A 222 3.01 -2.02 1.67
CA ILE A 222 4.41 -2.32 1.39
C ILE A 222 5.02 -1.12 0.65
N LEU A 223 5.97 -0.43 1.29
CA LEU A 223 6.70 0.73 0.73
C LEU A 223 7.70 0.28 -0.35
N CYS A 224 7.19 -0.36 -1.40
CA CYS A 224 7.96 -0.89 -2.51
C CYS A 224 7.00 -1.04 -3.71
N PRO A 225 7.35 -0.51 -4.90
CA PRO A 225 8.68 -0.07 -5.33
C PRO A 225 9.02 1.41 -5.08
N HIS A 226 8.22 2.14 -4.31
CA HIS A 226 8.49 3.53 -3.89
C HIS A 226 9.95 3.75 -3.40
N PRO A 227 10.57 4.91 -3.66
CA PRO A 227 11.86 5.26 -3.07
C PRO A 227 11.87 5.20 -1.53
N PRO A 228 13.02 4.98 -0.87
CA PRO A 228 14.36 4.85 -1.45
C PRO A 228 14.56 3.51 -2.15
N PHE A 229 15.36 3.50 -3.22
CA PHE A 229 15.61 2.29 -4.03
C PHE A 229 16.70 1.41 -3.42
N VAL A 230 16.29 0.61 -2.44
CA VAL A 230 17.20 -0.22 -1.64
C VAL A 230 17.38 -1.64 -2.17
N PHE A 231 16.54 -2.07 -3.12
CA PHE A 231 16.61 -3.40 -3.74
C PHE A 231 17.02 -3.32 -5.21
N GLY A 232 18.01 -4.13 -5.58
CA GLY A 232 18.25 -4.46 -6.98
C GLY A 232 17.25 -5.49 -7.52
N GLU A 233 17.40 -5.91 -8.77
CA GLU A 233 16.36 -6.68 -9.47
C GLU A 233 16.12 -8.10 -8.94
N ASN A 234 17.08 -8.66 -8.21
CA ASN A 234 17.01 -9.97 -7.57
C ASN A 234 16.91 -9.84 -6.04
N GLY A 235 16.71 -8.63 -5.52
CA GLY A 235 16.63 -8.34 -4.08
C GLY A 235 17.99 -8.13 -3.42
N GLU A 236 19.07 -8.09 -4.19
CA GLU A 236 20.39 -7.70 -3.72
C GLU A 236 20.36 -6.30 -3.08
N LYS A 237 21.31 -6.06 -2.18
CA LYS A 237 21.47 -4.77 -1.51
C LYS A 237 22.07 -3.76 -2.48
N VAL A 238 21.43 -2.60 -2.61
CA VAL A 238 21.99 -1.45 -3.34
C VAL A 238 22.79 -0.62 -2.33
N ASN A 239 24.07 -0.41 -2.58
CA ASN A 239 24.92 0.37 -1.67
C ASN A 239 24.76 1.88 -1.93
N ASN A 240 25.08 2.70 -0.91
CA ASN A 240 25.11 4.17 -0.98
C ASN A 240 23.76 4.82 -1.36
N VAL A 241 22.64 4.18 -1.02
CA VAL A 241 21.30 4.74 -1.26
C VAL A 241 21.09 5.98 -0.40
N LYS A 242 20.60 7.05 -1.02
CA LYS A 242 20.16 8.25 -0.30
C LYS A 242 18.84 7.93 0.40
N ILE A 243 18.88 7.84 1.72
CA ILE A 243 17.67 7.53 2.50
C ILE A 243 16.85 8.79 2.71
N ASN A 244 15.84 8.93 1.86
CA ASN A 244 14.70 9.82 2.05
C ASN A 244 13.45 9.11 1.51
N PHE A 245 12.27 9.52 1.99
CA PHE A 245 10.99 8.95 1.59
C PHE A 245 10.15 9.95 0.78
N PHE A 246 10.79 10.94 0.15
CA PHE A 246 10.13 11.72 -0.88
C PHE A 246 9.89 10.83 -2.11
N ASP A 247 9.06 11.32 -3.02
CA ASP A 247 8.72 10.65 -4.27
C ASP A 247 9.13 11.52 -5.46
N ALA A 248 9.05 10.95 -6.66
CA ALA A 248 9.07 11.69 -7.92
C ALA A 248 10.17 12.77 -8.01
N THR A 249 9.79 14.01 -8.34
CA THR A 249 10.73 15.11 -8.53
C THR A 249 11.42 15.49 -7.22
N LEU A 250 10.71 15.51 -6.08
CA LEU A 250 11.31 15.85 -4.79
C LEU A 250 12.38 14.83 -4.36
N TYR A 251 12.15 13.53 -4.60
CA TYR A 251 13.16 12.50 -4.35
C TYR A 251 14.40 12.71 -5.21
N ARG A 252 14.23 12.95 -6.52
CA ARG A 252 15.36 13.15 -7.44
C ARG A 252 16.20 14.36 -7.06
N ASP A 253 15.55 15.47 -6.70
CA ASP A 253 16.23 16.70 -6.30
C ASP A 253 17.05 16.49 -5.02
N GLU A 254 16.44 15.86 -4.00
CA GLU A 254 17.10 15.56 -2.71
C GLU A 254 18.22 14.51 -2.85
N ALA A 255 18.02 13.51 -3.71
CA ALA A 255 19.00 12.46 -3.95
C ALA A 255 20.10 12.88 -4.94
N HIS A 256 19.94 14.03 -5.61
CA HIS A 256 20.76 14.48 -6.75
C HIS A 256 20.84 13.43 -7.87
N GLU A 257 19.71 12.81 -8.19
CA GLU A 257 19.61 11.75 -9.19
C GLU A 257 19.05 12.29 -10.52
N THR A 258 19.61 11.81 -11.62
CA THR A 258 19.04 12.03 -12.95
C THR A 258 17.74 11.26 -13.11
N GLN A 259 16.95 11.64 -14.12
CA GLN A 259 15.71 10.94 -14.44
C GLN A 259 15.97 9.50 -14.90
N GLU A 260 17.06 9.27 -15.64
CA GLU A 260 17.50 7.96 -16.11
C GLU A 260 17.86 7.03 -14.94
N GLU A 261 18.59 7.54 -13.94
CA GLU A 261 18.91 6.79 -12.72
C GLU A 261 17.65 6.41 -11.93
N TYR A 262 16.69 7.34 -11.79
CA TYR A 262 15.40 7.04 -11.16
C TYR A 262 14.66 5.91 -11.90
N ILE A 263 14.61 5.99 -13.24
CA ILE A 263 13.97 4.99 -14.09
C ILE A 263 14.63 3.62 -13.92
N GLU A 264 15.96 3.54 -13.91
CA GLU A 264 16.69 2.29 -13.73
C GLU A 264 16.44 1.69 -12.35
N LYS A 265 16.57 2.49 -11.29
CA LYS A 265 16.40 2.05 -9.90
C LYS A 265 14.98 1.60 -9.60
N TYR A 266 13.98 2.37 -10.05
CA TYR A 266 12.57 1.99 -9.94
C TYR A 266 12.28 0.70 -10.71
N ARG A 267 12.83 0.53 -11.93
CA ARG A 267 12.69 -0.70 -12.72
C ARG A 267 13.22 -1.92 -11.96
N ASN A 268 14.42 -1.81 -11.40
CA ASN A 268 15.05 -2.91 -10.68
C ASN A 268 14.25 -3.28 -9.42
N GLN A 269 13.89 -2.29 -8.60
CA GLN A 269 13.08 -2.53 -7.41
C GLN A 269 11.67 -3.08 -7.75
N SER A 270 11.08 -2.66 -8.88
CA SER A 270 9.81 -3.21 -9.38
C SER A 270 9.92 -4.68 -9.80
N LYS A 271 11.01 -5.10 -10.45
CA LYS A 271 11.26 -6.52 -10.77
C LYS A 271 11.33 -7.38 -9.51
N PHE A 272 12.04 -6.90 -8.48
CA PHE A 272 12.08 -7.57 -7.19
C PHE A 272 10.69 -7.67 -6.54
N THR A 273 9.94 -6.56 -6.54
CA THR A 273 8.58 -6.50 -6.00
C THR A 273 7.65 -7.52 -6.69
N SER A 274 7.71 -7.61 -8.02
CA SER A 274 6.95 -8.59 -8.81
C SER A 274 7.24 -10.04 -8.36
N LYS A 275 8.53 -10.39 -8.20
CA LYS A 275 8.95 -11.74 -7.74
C LYS A 275 8.44 -12.05 -6.34
N LYS A 276 8.51 -11.08 -5.43
CA LYS A 276 8.00 -11.24 -4.06
C LYS A 276 6.49 -11.40 -4.02
N ILE A 277 5.75 -10.65 -4.84
CA ILE A 277 4.29 -10.79 -4.95
C ILE A 277 3.87 -12.17 -5.45
N ILE A 278 4.52 -12.69 -6.48
CA ILE A 278 4.27 -14.05 -6.99
C ILE A 278 4.40 -15.06 -5.85
N LYS A 279 5.53 -15.02 -5.12
CA LYS A 279 5.77 -15.91 -3.99
C LYS A 279 4.72 -15.76 -2.88
N THR A 280 4.41 -14.53 -2.47
CA THR A 280 3.43 -14.28 -1.41
C THR A 280 2.04 -14.79 -1.79
N ILE A 281 1.60 -14.63 -3.05
CA ILE A 281 0.32 -15.15 -3.51
C ILE A 281 0.33 -16.69 -3.50
N ASP A 282 1.39 -17.33 -3.98
CA ASP A 282 1.51 -18.80 -3.93
C ASP A 282 1.44 -19.32 -2.49
N ASP A 283 2.16 -18.69 -1.57
CA ASP A 283 2.16 -19.09 -0.16
C ASP A 283 0.78 -18.90 0.49
N ILE A 284 0.10 -17.77 0.24
CA ILE A 284 -1.27 -17.52 0.72
C ILE A 284 -2.21 -18.59 0.20
N LEU A 285 -2.24 -18.84 -1.11
CA LEU A 285 -3.19 -19.76 -1.74
C LEU A 285 -2.92 -21.21 -1.34
N THR A 286 -1.66 -21.59 -1.15
CA THR A 286 -1.27 -22.97 -0.77
C THR A 286 -1.60 -23.27 0.69
N ARG A 287 -1.41 -22.29 1.59
CA ARG A 287 -1.61 -22.48 3.03
C ARG A 287 -3.06 -22.23 3.49
N SER A 288 -3.86 -21.54 2.69
CA SER A 288 -5.24 -21.20 3.07
C SER A 288 -6.16 -22.41 3.01
N ASN A 289 -6.72 -22.81 4.17
CA ASN A 289 -7.75 -23.86 4.26
C ASN A 289 -9.05 -23.50 3.51
N THR A 290 -9.36 -22.21 3.39
CA THR A 290 -10.49 -21.68 2.63
C THR A 290 -9.97 -20.60 1.71
N LEU A 291 -10.35 -20.66 0.43
CA LEU A 291 -9.87 -19.71 -0.57
C LEU A 291 -10.20 -18.26 -0.14
N PRO A 292 -9.20 -17.38 -0.04
CA PRO A 292 -9.38 -16.02 0.44
C PRO A 292 -9.83 -15.08 -0.68
N ILE A 293 -10.20 -13.86 -0.31
CA ILE A 293 -10.25 -12.72 -1.21
C ILE A 293 -8.87 -12.05 -1.17
N ILE A 294 -8.25 -11.83 -2.34
CA ILE A 294 -6.95 -11.13 -2.42
C ILE A 294 -7.12 -9.91 -3.33
N ILE A 295 -6.66 -8.76 -2.86
CA ILE A 295 -6.58 -7.52 -3.63
C ILE A 295 -5.11 -7.12 -3.64
N ILE A 296 -4.52 -7.05 -4.83
CA ILE A 296 -3.19 -6.47 -5.05
C ILE A 296 -3.40 -5.14 -5.75
N GLN A 297 -3.05 -4.04 -5.11
CA GLN A 297 -3.35 -2.71 -5.61
C GLN A 297 -2.17 -1.77 -5.34
N ALA A 298 -1.86 -0.85 -6.26
CA ALA A 298 -1.05 0.30 -5.89
C ALA A 298 -1.93 1.41 -5.32
N ASP A 299 -1.39 2.21 -4.41
CA ASP A 299 -2.04 3.37 -3.83
C ASP A 299 -2.03 4.57 -4.79
N HIS A 300 -0.95 4.73 -5.54
CA HIS A 300 -0.77 5.58 -6.70
C HIS A 300 0.20 4.94 -7.70
N GLY A 301 0.37 5.56 -8.87
CA GLY A 301 1.33 5.16 -9.88
C GLY A 301 2.73 5.69 -9.58
N SER A 302 3.63 5.54 -10.52
CA SER A 302 5.04 5.90 -10.38
C SER A 302 5.30 7.41 -10.56
N GLY A 303 6.56 7.83 -10.62
CA GLY A 303 6.94 9.25 -10.48
C GLY A 303 8.13 9.76 -11.31
N ALA A 304 8.58 9.04 -12.35
CA ALA A 304 9.72 9.49 -13.16
C ALA A 304 9.47 10.86 -13.82
N PHE A 305 8.25 11.14 -14.25
CA PHE A 305 7.82 12.40 -14.90
C PHE A 305 6.70 13.10 -14.13
N PHE A 306 6.54 12.82 -12.83
CA PHE A 306 5.53 13.47 -12.00
C PHE A 306 6.12 14.72 -11.33
N ASP A 307 5.53 15.88 -11.63
CA ASP A 307 5.79 17.14 -10.94
C ASP A 307 4.78 17.33 -9.81
N GLU A 308 5.28 17.29 -8.58
CA GLU A 308 4.50 17.43 -7.35
C GLU A 308 4.09 18.88 -7.04
N THR A 309 4.63 19.84 -7.78
CA THR A 309 4.46 21.28 -7.55
C THR A 309 3.61 21.96 -8.61
N SER A 310 3.48 21.35 -9.81
CA SER A 310 2.78 21.92 -10.95
C SER A 310 1.93 20.90 -11.71
N LEU A 311 0.63 21.16 -11.81
CA LEU A 311 -0.29 20.36 -12.64
C LEU A 311 0.08 20.40 -14.13
N GLU A 312 0.60 21.53 -14.61
CA GLU A 312 0.93 21.71 -16.04
C GLU A 312 2.08 20.80 -16.47
N ASN A 313 3.04 20.58 -15.58
CA ASN A 313 4.22 19.75 -15.84
C ASN A 313 4.02 18.28 -15.44
N ALA A 314 2.97 17.97 -14.68
CA ALA A 314 2.76 16.64 -14.13
C ALA A 314 2.33 15.62 -15.21
N ASN A 315 3.06 14.50 -15.32
CA ASN A 315 2.59 13.35 -16.07
C ASN A 315 1.48 12.60 -15.30
N LEU A 316 0.23 13.02 -15.52
CA LEU A 316 -0.93 12.41 -14.88
C LEU A 316 -1.15 10.95 -15.27
N LYS A 317 -0.84 10.57 -16.53
CA LYS A 317 -0.98 9.17 -16.99
C LYS A 317 -0.10 8.25 -16.16
N GLU A 318 1.15 8.64 -15.96
CA GLU A 318 2.08 7.91 -15.12
C GLU A 318 1.57 7.83 -13.67
N ARG A 319 1.26 8.99 -13.07
CA ARG A 319 0.98 9.05 -11.63
C ARG A 319 -0.32 8.35 -11.22
N PHE A 320 -1.31 8.30 -12.11
CA PHE A 320 -2.60 7.70 -11.77
C PHE A 320 -2.72 6.24 -12.21
N SER A 321 -1.89 5.73 -13.13
CA SER A 321 -2.04 4.36 -13.65
C SER A 321 -1.44 3.33 -12.71
N ILE A 322 -2.30 2.55 -12.06
CA ILE A 322 -1.92 1.59 -11.00
C ILE A 322 -2.10 0.13 -11.43
N LEU A 323 -1.29 -0.76 -10.86
CA LEU A 323 -1.67 -2.17 -10.77
C LEU A 323 -2.90 -2.29 -9.86
N ASN A 324 -3.91 -3.04 -10.31
CA ASN A 324 -5.09 -3.35 -9.52
C ASN A 324 -5.67 -4.71 -9.96
N ALA A 325 -5.56 -5.71 -9.09
CA ALA A 325 -5.93 -7.09 -9.38
C ALA A 325 -6.71 -7.71 -8.21
N TYR A 326 -7.70 -8.53 -8.55
CA TYR A 326 -8.66 -9.11 -7.61
C TYR A 326 -8.72 -10.61 -7.79
N TYR A 327 -8.55 -11.37 -6.71
CA TYR A 327 -8.85 -12.79 -6.65
C TYR A 327 -10.07 -13.02 -5.79
N PHE A 328 -11.09 -13.59 -6.40
CA PHE A 328 -12.36 -13.91 -5.76
C PHE A 328 -12.51 -15.43 -5.69
N PRO A 329 -12.74 -16.02 -4.51
CA PRO A 329 -12.77 -17.48 -4.35
C PRO A 329 -13.86 -18.17 -5.18
N ASN A 330 -14.92 -17.44 -5.55
CA ASN A 330 -16.00 -17.93 -6.42
C ASN A 330 -15.87 -17.50 -7.89
N ASN A 331 -14.77 -16.83 -8.27
CA ASN A 331 -14.53 -16.25 -9.60
C ASN A 331 -15.66 -15.34 -10.12
N ASN A 332 -16.46 -14.74 -9.22
CA ASN A 332 -17.60 -13.90 -9.62
C ASN A 332 -17.17 -12.45 -9.87
N TYR A 333 -16.65 -12.19 -11.06
CA TYR A 333 -16.10 -10.88 -11.44
C TYR A 333 -17.10 -9.96 -12.15
N LYS A 334 -18.40 -10.29 -12.19
CA LYS A 334 -19.42 -9.59 -13.00
C LYS A 334 -19.58 -8.09 -12.72
N HIS A 335 -19.13 -7.62 -11.56
CA HIS A 335 -19.21 -6.22 -11.13
C HIS A 335 -17.86 -5.50 -11.19
N LEU A 336 -16.79 -6.21 -11.54
CA LEU A 336 -15.51 -5.60 -11.88
C LEU A 336 -15.51 -5.22 -13.36
N TYR A 337 -14.70 -4.23 -13.70
CA TYR A 337 -14.54 -3.69 -15.04
C TYR A 337 -13.16 -3.05 -15.16
N ASP A 338 -12.63 -2.90 -16.37
CA ASP A 338 -11.21 -2.62 -16.57
C ASP A 338 -10.72 -1.29 -15.98
N THR A 339 -11.61 -0.30 -15.88
CA THR A 339 -11.30 1.05 -15.37
C THR A 339 -11.61 1.23 -13.88
N ILE A 340 -12.02 0.17 -13.17
CA ILE A 340 -12.46 0.27 -11.77
C ILE A 340 -11.39 0.96 -10.92
N THR A 341 -11.81 1.97 -10.16
CA THR A 341 -10.91 2.68 -9.24
C THR A 341 -11.06 2.17 -7.79
N PRO A 342 -10.04 2.35 -6.93
CA PRO A 342 -10.02 1.87 -5.55
C PRO A 342 -11.24 2.22 -4.70
N VAL A 343 -11.90 3.35 -4.95
CA VAL A 343 -13.14 3.75 -4.26
C VAL A 343 -14.27 2.72 -4.38
N ASN A 344 -14.25 1.90 -5.44
CA ASN A 344 -15.25 0.88 -5.73
C ASN A 344 -14.83 -0.53 -5.32
N SER A 345 -13.56 -0.78 -4.96
CA SER A 345 -13.03 -2.11 -4.60
C SER A 345 -13.86 -2.78 -3.50
N PHE A 346 -14.01 -2.12 -2.34
CA PHE A 346 -14.77 -2.69 -1.22
C PHE A 346 -16.28 -2.64 -1.42
N ARG A 347 -16.80 -1.76 -2.29
CA ARG A 347 -18.22 -1.77 -2.66
C ARG A 347 -18.56 -3.08 -3.39
N VAL A 348 -17.73 -3.45 -4.37
CA VAL A 348 -17.89 -4.71 -5.10
C VAL A 348 -17.74 -5.91 -4.16
N ILE A 349 -16.72 -5.93 -3.31
CA ILE A 349 -16.47 -7.04 -2.38
C ILE A 349 -17.63 -7.19 -1.39
N PHE A 350 -18.07 -6.10 -0.76
CA PHE A 350 -19.14 -6.14 0.23
C PHE A 350 -20.49 -6.54 -0.38
N ASN A 351 -20.78 -6.07 -1.59
CA ASN A 351 -21.96 -6.52 -2.31
C ASN A 351 -21.89 -8.01 -2.69
N THR A 352 -20.70 -8.50 -3.07
CA THR A 352 -20.52 -9.87 -3.56
C THR A 352 -20.54 -10.92 -2.43
N TYR A 353 -19.91 -10.63 -1.28
CA TYR A 353 -19.67 -11.63 -0.23
C TYR A 353 -20.51 -11.45 1.03
N PHE A 354 -21.00 -10.23 1.26
CA PHE A 354 -21.61 -9.82 2.53
C PHE A 354 -23.03 -9.27 2.35
N ASN A 355 -23.64 -9.49 1.18
CA ASN A 355 -25.01 -9.09 0.85
C ASN A 355 -25.29 -7.59 1.08
N CYS A 356 -24.26 -6.75 0.97
CA CYS A 356 -24.43 -5.31 0.98
C CYS A 356 -25.03 -4.81 -0.34
N GLN A 357 -25.53 -3.58 -0.33
CA GLN A 357 -26.18 -2.93 -1.48
C GLN A 357 -25.57 -1.55 -1.75
N TYR A 358 -24.24 -1.47 -1.72
CA TYR A 358 -23.52 -0.24 -2.03
C TYR A 358 -23.60 0.06 -3.52
N LYS A 359 -24.22 1.19 -3.88
CA LYS A 359 -24.15 1.72 -5.24
C LYS A 359 -22.69 1.99 -5.62
N LEU A 360 -22.27 1.63 -6.83
CA LEU A 360 -20.95 2.01 -7.35
C LEU A 360 -20.90 3.52 -7.60
N LEU A 361 -19.77 4.13 -7.26
CA LEU A 361 -19.52 5.54 -7.58
C LEU A 361 -18.94 5.66 -8.98
N LYS A 362 -19.13 6.82 -9.62
CA LYS A 362 -18.37 7.15 -10.83
C LYS A 362 -16.89 7.16 -10.48
N ASP A 363 -16.05 6.61 -11.34
CA ASP A 363 -14.60 6.67 -11.19
C ASP A 363 -14.10 8.08 -11.49
N LYS A 364 -13.40 8.68 -10.53
CA LYS A 364 -12.81 10.01 -10.61
C LYS A 364 -11.38 10.00 -10.11
N ASN A 365 -10.62 10.97 -10.58
CA ASN A 365 -9.22 11.17 -10.24
C ASN A 365 -8.98 12.62 -9.84
N TYR A 366 -8.35 12.83 -8.69
CA TYR A 366 -8.10 14.14 -8.13
C TYR A 366 -6.61 14.38 -7.94
N TYR A 367 -6.10 15.43 -8.59
CA TYR A 367 -4.75 15.94 -8.40
C TYR A 367 -4.72 17.04 -7.35
N SER A 368 -3.62 17.13 -6.61
CA SER A 368 -3.26 18.26 -5.75
C SER A 368 -1.75 18.43 -5.76
N THR A 369 -1.24 19.60 -5.41
CA THR A 369 0.22 19.81 -5.23
C THR A 369 0.64 19.51 -3.80
N THR A 370 1.93 19.34 -3.54
CA THR A 370 2.47 19.23 -2.17
C THR A 370 2.28 20.51 -1.36
N LYS A 371 2.24 21.68 -2.02
CA LYS A 371 1.99 22.98 -1.37
C LYS A 371 0.57 23.12 -0.85
N ASP A 372 -0.41 22.52 -1.54
CA ASP A 372 -1.82 22.59 -1.17
C ASP A 372 -2.51 21.25 -1.42
N ILE A 373 -2.19 20.28 -0.55
CA ILE A 373 -2.57 18.86 -0.71
C ILE A 373 -4.08 18.61 -0.61
N PHE A 374 -4.88 19.59 -0.19
CA PHE A 374 -6.34 19.48 -0.12
C PHE A 374 -7.07 20.37 -1.14
N ASN A 375 -6.35 21.02 -2.05
CA ASN A 375 -6.94 21.67 -3.21
C ASN A 375 -7.09 20.64 -4.34
N PHE A 376 -8.17 19.88 -4.29
CA PHE A 376 -8.43 18.80 -5.23
C PHE A 376 -8.92 19.33 -6.58
N ILE A 377 -8.19 18.99 -7.64
CA ILE A 377 -8.53 19.32 -9.01
C ILE A 377 -8.98 18.02 -9.70
N ASP A 378 -10.22 17.98 -10.18
CA ASP A 378 -10.73 16.85 -10.97
C ASP A 378 -9.98 16.79 -12.31
N VAL A 379 -9.21 15.71 -12.50
CA VAL A 379 -8.37 15.48 -13.69
C VAL A 379 -8.82 14.22 -14.45
N THR A 380 -10.00 13.69 -14.16
CA THR A 380 -10.52 12.43 -14.72
C THR A 380 -10.40 12.37 -16.25
N ASP A 381 -10.81 13.45 -16.93
CA ASP A 381 -10.79 13.55 -18.39
C ASP A 381 -9.44 14.02 -18.97
N LYS A 382 -8.44 14.30 -18.12
CA LYS A 382 -7.12 14.81 -18.52
C LYS A 382 -6.02 13.74 -18.50
N ILE A 383 -6.24 12.61 -17.81
CA ILE A 383 -5.19 11.59 -17.60
C ILE A 383 -4.69 10.95 -18.91
N ASP A 384 -5.58 10.70 -19.88
CA ASP A 384 -5.17 10.12 -21.18
C ASP A 384 -4.79 11.17 -22.22
N ASN A 385 -4.96 12.47 -21.93
CA ASN A 385 -4.64 13.51 -22.88
C ASN A 385 -3.12 13.65 -22.99
N LYS A 386 -2.59 13.16 -24.10
CA LYS A 386 -1.21 13.12 -24.62
C LYS A 386 -0.39 14.43 -24.61
N LYS A 387 -0.62 15.39 -23.70
CA LYS A 387 0.17 16.64 -23.71
C LYS A 387 1.62 16.50 -23.23
N THR A 388 2.07 15.31 -22.81
CA THR A 388 3.46 15.09 -22.39
C THR A 388 4.08 13.87 -23.07
N THR A 389 4.11 13.87 -24.41
CA THR A 389 5.37 13.47 -25.07
C THR A 389 6.29 14.67 -24.97
N VAL A 390 6.98 14.81 -23.83
CA VAL A 390 8.25 15.53 -23.84
C VAL A 390 9.13 14.70 -24.76
N GLU A 391 9.30 15.17 -26.00
CA GLU A 391 10.41 14.71 -26.82
C GLU A 391 11.64 14.73 -25.93
N LEU A 392 12.36 13.61 -25.85
CA LEU A 392 13.67 13.52 -25.21
C LEU A 392 14.56 14.60 -25.83
N GLN A 393 14.55 15.81 -25.27
CA GLN A 393 15.50 16.84 -25.65
C GLN A 393 16.84 16.34 -25.16
N SER A 394 17.66 15.93 -26.12
CA SER A 394 19.08 15.70 -25.94
C SER A 394 19.68 16.85 -25.12
N PRO A 395 20.55 16.57 -24.13
CA PRO A 395 21.14 17.62 -23.32
C PRO A 395 21.99 18.52 -24.23
N GLU A 396 21.49 19.74 -24.50
CA GLU A 396 22.37 20.81 -24.96
C GLU A 396 23.33 21.13 -23.81
N VAL A 397 24.57 20.73 -24.02
CA VAL A 397 25.71 21.07 -23.20
C VAL A 397 25.89 22.59 -23.23
N TYR A 398 25.47 23.28 -22.17
CA TYR A 398 25.85 24.67 -21.93
C TYR A 398 27.15 24.69 -21.12
N TRP A 399 28.29 24.75 -21.82
CA TRP A 399 29.51 25.35 -21.27
C TRP A 399 29.51 26.84 -21.63
N LYS A 400 29.45 27.71 -20.62
CA LYS A 400 30.05 29.04 -20.64
C LYS A 400 30.62 29.38 -19.28
#